data_AF-A0A382MHL3-F1
#
_entry.id   AF-A0A382MHL3-F1
#
_cell.length_a   1.000
_cell.length_b   1.000
_cell.length_c   1.000
_cell.angle_alpha   90.00
_cell.angle_beta   90.00
_cell.angle_gamma   90.00
#
_symmetry.space_group_name_H-M   'P 1'
#
loop_
_entity.id
_entity.type
_entity.pdbx_description
1 polymer ?
#
loop_
_entity_poly.entity_id
_entity_poly.type
_entity_poly.pdbx_seq_one_letter_code
_entity_poly.pdbx_strand_id
1 'polypeptide(L)'
;MRVAILQFPGSNCDWDAWHAVNDVIGLSAERVWHKAELSAEAEAVIIPGGFSFGDYLRCGAIARFSPIMEDLQRFAGNGGPVLGICNGFQILCEAGLLPGALIRNNCLEFRCVNQCLAAEDSTDLFCK
;
A
#
# COMPACT_ATOMS: atom_id res chain seq x y z
N MET A 1 -15.39 9.92 -2.90
CA MET A 1 -14.17 9.13 -2.65
C MET A 1 -13.16 9.35 -3.76
N ARG A 2 -12.15 10.16 -3.44
CA ARG A 2 -10.90 10.31 -4.21
C ARG A 2 -9.81 9.45 -3.56
N VAL A 3 -9.27 8.50 -4.30
CA VAL A 3 -8.29 7.53 -3.80
C VAL A 3 -6.89 7.91 -4.28
N ALA A 4 -5.97 8.10 -3.34
CA ALA A 4 -4.56 8.31 -3.65
C ALA A 4 -3.84 6.96 -3.70
N ILE A 5 -3.06 6.72 -4.76
CA ILE A 5 -2.26 5.52 -4.96
C ILE A 5 -0.80 5.93 -4.89
N LEU A 6 -0.09 5.52 -3.85
CA LEU A 6 1.29 5.96 -3.65
C LEU A 6 2.22 5.25 -4.64
N GLN A 7 3.11 6.02 -5.28
CA GLN A 7 4.09 5.50 -6.22
C GLN A 7 5.50 5.70 -5.66
N PHE A 8 6.15 4.59 -5.32
CA PHE A 8 7.56 4.56 -4.94
C PHE A 8 8.42 4.11 -6.13
N PRO A 9 9.71 4.48 -6.19
CA PRO A 9 10.64 3.88 -7.13
C PRO A 9 10.60 2.36 -7.02
N GLY A 10 10.35 1.63 -8.10
CA GLY A 10 10.25 0.16 -8.08
C GLY A 10 8.89 -0.42 -7.67
N SER A 11 7.91 0.41 -7.32
CA SER A 11 6.49 -0.01 -7.38
C SER A 11 6.16 -0.45 -8.81
N ASN A 12 5.39 -1.53 -8.96
CA ASN A 12 5.03 -2.05 -10.28
C ASN A 12 3.55 -2.43 -10.44
N CYS A 13 2.78 -2.40 -9.35
CA CYS A 13 1.33 -2.63 -9.36
C CYS A 13 0.53 -1.33 -9.10
N ASP A 14 1.15 -0.16 -9.22
CA ASP A 14 0.46 1.14 -9.07
C ASP A 14 -0.57 1.39 -10.19
N TRP A 15 -0.27 0.92 -11.40
CA TRP A 15 -1.24 0.93 -12.51
C TRP A 15 -2.38 -0.06 -12.32
N ASP A 16 -2.09 -1.26 -11.79
CA ASP A 16 -3.13 -2.26 -11.51
C ASP A 16 -4.12 -1.74 -10.46
N ALA A 17 -3.59 -1.12 -9.39
CA ALA A 17 -4.41 -0.45 -8.38
C ALA A 17 -5.24 0.70 -8.99
N TRP A 18 -4.63 1.50 -9.87
CA TRP A 18 -5.33 2.61 -10.52
C TRP A 18 -6.46 2.11 -11.41
N HIS A 19 -6.20 1.08 -12.23
CA HIS A 19 -7.21 0.46 -13.09
C HIS A 19 -8.36 -0.13 -12.27
N ALA A 20 -8.06 -0.85 -11.18
CA ALA A 20 -9.07 -1.43 -10.31
C ALA A 20 -9.99 -0.36 -9.71
N VAL A 21 -9.44 0.75 -9.23
CA VAL A 21 -10.25 1.82 -8.63
C VAL A 21 -10.98 2.64 -9.69
N ASN A 22 -10.28 3.07 -10.73
CA ASN A 22 -10.80 4.01 -11.72
C ASN A 22 -11.75 3.35 -12.73
N ASP A 23 -11.32 2.25 -13.33
CA ASP A 23 -12.04 1.67 -14.48
C ASP A 23 -13.01 0.57 -14.04
N VAL A 24 -12.67 -0.20 -13.02
CA VAL A 24 -13.50 -1.33 -12.56
C VAL A 24 -14.53 -0.89 -11.54
N ILE A 25 -14.12 -0.17 -10.48
CA ILE A 25 -15.02 0.31 -9.43
C ILE A 25 -15.71 1.62 -9.85
N GLY A 26 -15.06 2.45 -10.67
CA GLY A 26 -15.61 3.74 -11.13
C GLY A 26 -15.42 4.90 -10.15
N LEU A 27 -14.40 4.84 -9.28
CA LEU A 27 -14.05 5.91 -8.35
C LEU A 27 -12.86 6.73 -8.86
N SER A 28 -12.75 7.99 -8.42
CA SER A 28 -11.60 8.81 -8.80
C SER A 28 -10.32 8.29 -8.15
N ALA A 29 -9.30 7.99 -8.96
CA ALA A 29 -8.00 7.56 -8.50
C ALA A 29 -6.86 8.43 -9.06
N GLU A 30 -5.90 8.75 -8.22
CA GLU A 30 -4.69 9.49 -8.60
C GLU A 30 -3.45 8.76 -8.11
N ARG A 31 -2.43 8.65 -8.97
CA ARG A 31 -1.12 8.13 -8.57
C ARG A 31 -0.26 9.28 -8.08
N VAL A 32 0.27 9.18 -6.86
CA VAL A 32 1.00 10.24 -6.16
C VAL A 32 2.44 9.81 -5.95
N TRP A 33 3.38 10.59 -6.47
CA TRP A 33 4.81 10.31 -6.34
C TRP A 33 5.29 10.39 -4.90
N HIS A 34 6.18 9.49 -4.46
CA HIS A 34 6.60 9.39 -3.05
C HIS A 34 7.29 10.63 -2.44
N LYS A 35 7.73 11.58 -3.28
CA LYS A 35 8.30 12.87 -2.85
C LYS A 35 7.30 14.03 -2.89
N ALA A 36 6.09 13.79 -3.39
CA ALA A 36 5.02 14.77 -3.39
C ALA A 36 4.28 14.75 -2.05
N GLU A 37 3.44 15.76 -1.85
CA GLU A 37 2.51 15.84 -0.74
C GLU A 37 1.24 15.06 -1.06
N LEU A 38 0.63 14.46 -0.04
CA LEU A 38 -0.69 13.86 -0.15
C LEU A 38 -1.76 14.96 -0.22
N SER A 39 -2.63 14.90 -1.23
CA SER A 39 -3.74 15.84 -1.37
C SER A 39 -4.66 15.82 -0.14
N ALA A 40 -5.06 16.99 0.34
CA ALA A 40 -6.06 17.13 1.41
C ALA A 40 -7.46 16.61 1.01
N GLU A 41 -7.70 16.43 -0.30
CA GLU A 41 -8.94 15.85 -0.83
C GLU A 41 -8.91 14.32 -0.88
N ALA A 42 -7.79 13.67 -0.53
CA ALA A 42 -7.71 12.23 -0.47
C ALA A 42 -8.66 11.69 0.62
N GLU A 43 -9.57 10.81 0.23
CA GLU A 43 -10.53 10.16 1.13
C GLU A 43 -10.11 8.72 1.48
N ALA A 44 -9.19 8.13 0.70
CA ALA A 44 -8.57 6.84 0.96
C ALA A 44 -7.17 6.78 0.34
N VAL A 45 -6.28 5.94 0.89
CA VAL A 45 -4.93 5.75 0.36
C VAL A 45 -4.65 4.26 0.10
N ILE A 46 -4.11 3.97 -1.08
CA ILE A 46 -3.59 2.65 -1.45
C ILE A 46 -2.07 2.72 -1.57
N ILE A 47 -1.41 1.73 -0.99
CA ILE A 47 0.02 1.48 -1.18
C ILE A 47 0.13 0.20 -2.00
N PRO A 48 0.56 0.28 -3.27
CA PRO A 48 0.51 -0.83 -4.20
C PRO A 48 1.60 -1.86 -3.93
N GLY A 49 1.48 -3.00 -4.63
CA GLY A 49 2.53 -4.02 -4.67
C GLY A 49 3.75 -3.62 -5.51
N GLY A 50 4.75 -4.50 -5.48
CA GLY A 50 5.97 -4.40 -6.26
C GLY A 50 7.23 -4.64 -5.46
N PHE A 51 8.31 -3.94 -5.82
CA PHE A 51 9.62 -4.06 -5.20
C PHE A 51 10.16 -2.65 -4.94
N SER A 52 9.52 -1.91 -4.04
CA SER A 52 9.93 -0.53 -3.75
C SER A 52 11.41 -0.47 -3.37
N PHE A 53 12.14 0.43 -4.04
CA PHE A 53 13.59 0.59 -3.97
C PHE A 53 14.37 -0.73 -4.20
N GLY A 54 13.81 -1.63 -5.01
CA GLY A 54 14.39 -2.93 -5.34
C GLY A 54 14.44 -3.91 -4.16
N ASP A 55 13.74 -3.62 -3.06
CA ASP A 55 13.83 -4.37 -1.79
C ASP A 55 15.29 -4.56 -1.29
N TYR A 56 16.21 -3.67 -1.69
CA TYR A 56 17.66 -3.88 -1.56
C TYR A 56 18.16 -4.06 -0.12
N LEU A 57 17.57 -3.34 0.84
CA LEU A 57 17.89 -3.53 2.26
C LEU A 57 17.03 -4.65 2.86
N ARG A 58 15.72 -4.45 2.77
CA ARG A 58 14.64 -5.37 3.17
C ARG A 58 13.37 -4.86 2.50
N CYS A 59 12.42 -5.75 2.24
CA CYS A 59 11.21 -5.40 1.52
C CYS A 59 10.47 -4.22 2.16
N GLY A 60 10.24 -3.15 1.37
CA GLY A 60 9.56 -1.94 1.83
C GLY A 60 10.32 -1.05 2.82
N ALA A 61 11.47 -1.48 3.36
CA ALA A 61 12.13 -0.80 4.48
C ALA A 61 12.68 0.59 4.10
N ILE A 62 13.08 0.80 2.85
CA ILE A 62 13.56 2.10 2.38
C ILE A 62 12.39 3.07 2.15
N ALA A 63 11.24 2.57 1.72
CA ALA A 63 10.10 3.40 1.35
C ALA A 63 9.56 4.23 2.52
N ARG A 64 9.67 3.73 3.76
CA ARG A 64 9.22 4.42 4.98
C ARG A 64 9.88 5.78 5.20
N PHE A 65 11.04 6.04 4.59
CA PHE A 65 11.76 7.31 4.69
C PHE A 65 11.37 8.31 3.60
N SER A 66 10.39 7.97 2.75
CA SER A 66 9.91 8.88 1.71
C SER A 66 9.08 10.01 2.31
N PRO A 67 9.18 11.25 1.79
CA PRO A 67 8.44 12.40 2.32
C PRO A 67 6.93 12.16 2.50
N ILE A 68 6.29 11.51 1.53
CA ILE A 68 4.84 11.24 1.56
C ILE A 68 4.40 10.39 2.78
N MET A 69 5.32 9.68 3.42
CA MET A 69 5.01 8.83 4.58
C MET A 69 4.62 9.65 5.80
N GLU A 70 5.11 10.89 5.95
CA GLU A 70 4.68 11.78 7.02
C GLU A 70 3.20 12.15 6.85
N ASP A 71 2.79 12.45 5.61
CA ASP A 71 1.40 12.77 5.28
C ASP A 71 0.50 11.56 5.47
N LEU A 72 0.96 10.38 5.03
CA LEU A 72 0.25 9.12 5.23
C LEU A 72 0.04 8.81 6.72
N GLN A 73 1.05 9.01 7.56
CA GLN A 73 0.94 8.82 9.00
C GLN A 73 -0.10 9.77 9.62
N ARG A 74 -0.12 11.04 9.20
CA ARG A 74 -1.15 12.00 9.64
C ARG A 74 -2.54 11.59 9.16
N PHE A 75 -2.68 11.20 7.89
CA PHE A 75 -3.93 10.73 7.30
C PHE A 75 -4.49 9.52 8.06
N ALA A 76 -3.67 8.49 8.30
CA ALA A 76 -4.05 7.31 9.06
C ALA A 76 -4.39 7.65 10.52
N GLY A 77 -3.59 8.52 11.17
CA GLY A 77 -3.83 8.97 12.54
C GLY A 77 -5.14 9.73 12.72
N ASN A 78 -5.65 10.35 11.65
CA ASN A 78 -6.96 11.01 11.63
C ASN A 78 -8.12 10.05 11.28
N GLY A 79 -7.86 8.74 11.21
CA GLY A 79 -8.86 7.71 10.91
C GLY A 79 -9.09 7.48 9.41
N GLY A 80 -8.23 8.02 8.54
CA GLY A 80 -8.32 7.81 7.11
C GLY A 80 -8.05 6.35 6.71
N PRO A 81 -8.83 5.74 5.79
CA PRO A 81 -8.65 4.36 5.39
C PRO A 81 -7.41 4.17 4.52
N VAL A 82 -6.52 3.27 4.93
CA VAL A 82 -5.27 2.93 4.23
C VAL A 82 -5.23 1.44 3.89
N LEU A 83 -4.98 1.11 2.63
CA LEU A 83 -4.84 -0.27 2.13
C LEU A 83 -3.42 -0.53 1.62
N GLY A 84 -2.70 -1.45 2.25
CA GLY A 84 -1.39 -1.91 1.77
C GLY A 84 -1.48 -3.28 1.09
N ILE A 85 -1.06 -3.39 -0.16
CA ILE A 85 -1.13 -4.62 -0.95
C ILE A 85 0.29 -5.16 -1.20
N CYS A 86 0.55 -6.43 -0.84
CA CYS A 86 1.85 -7.08 -1.05
C CYS A 86 3.01 -6.25 -0.44
N ASN A 87 3.82 -5.59 -1.27
CA ASN A 87 4.88 -4.67 -0.82
C ASN A 87 4.33 -3.48 -0.02
N GLY A 88 3.12 -3.00 -0.33
CA GLY A 88 2.47 -1.98 0.46
C GLY A 88 2.19 -2.39 1.89
N PHE A 89 1.81 -3.66 2.12
CA PHE A 89 1.63 -4.18 3.48
C PHE A 89 2.98 -4.20 4.25
N GLN A 90 4.06 -4.61 3.57
CA GLN A 90 5.41 -4.59 4.13
C GLN A 90 5.84 -3.17 4.51
N ILE A 91 5.59 -2.18 3.64
CA ILE A 91 5.88 -0.77 3.91
C ILE A 91 5.13 -0.29 5.16
N LEU A 92 3.85 -0.65 5.32
CA LEU A 92 3.06 -0.27 6.50
C LEU A 92 3.62 -0.86 7.80
N CYS A 93 4.05 -2.12 7.79
CA CYS A 93 4.74 -2.72 8.94
C CYS A 93 6.06 -1.99 9.23
N GLU A 94 6.89 -1.73 8.21
CA GLU A 94 8.18 -1.04 8.37
C GLU A 94 8.04 0.41 8.87
N ALA A 95 6.93 1.06 8.53
CA ALA A 95 6.56 2.39 8.99
C ALA A 95 5.88 2.41 10.37
N GLY A 96 5.61 1.24 10.96
CA GLY A 96 4.93 1.12 12.25
C GLY A 96 3.44 1.44 12.22
N LEU A 97 2.83 1.53 11.04
CA LEU A 97 1.39 1.71 10.87
C LEU A 97 0.61 0.41 11.04
N LEU A 98 1.27 -0.73 10.86
CA LEU A 98 0.77 -2.06 11.19
C LEU A 98 1.73 -2.77 12.13
N PRO A 99 1.21 -3.66 13.02
CA PRO A 99 2.06 -4.42 13.92
C PRO A 99 2.88 -5.47 13.18
N GLY A 100 4.01 -5.85 13.78
CA GLY A 100 4.84 -6.96 13.31
C GLY A 100 5.76 -6.61 12.14
N ALA A 101 6.31 -7.66 11.52
CA ALA A 101 7.22 -7.56 10.38
C ALA A 101 7.10 -8.81 9.50
N LEU A 102 7.34 -8.65 8.20
CA LEU A 102 7.38 -9.76 7.26
C LEU A 102 8.82 -10.23 7.07
N ILE A 103 8.99 -11.55 7.07
CA ILE A 103 10.27 -12.20 6.86
C ILE A 103 10.23 -13.03 5.58
N ARG A 104 11.39 -13.56 5.18
CA ARG A 104 11.48 -14.45 4.03
C ARG A 104 10.59 -15.67 4.22
N ASN A 105 10.02 -16.14 3.12
CA ASN A 105 9.28 -17.40 3.08
C ASN A 105 10.16 -18.53 3.63
N ASN A 106 9.57 -19.45 4.40
CA ASN A 106 10.26 -20.63 4.92
C ASN A 106 10.87 -21.52 3.81
N CYS A 107 10.25 -21.54 2.62
CA CYS A 107 10.75 -22.23 1.44
C CYS A 107 11.86 -21.48 0.70
N LEU A 108 12.20 -20.26 1.12
CA LEU A 108 13.25 -19.40 0.53
C LEU A 108 13.07 -19.10 -0.97
N GLU A 109 11.87 -19.29 -1.49
CA GLU A 109 11.51 -19.05 -2.90
C GLU A 109 10.38 -18.02 -3.01
N PHE A 110 10.37 -17.29 -4.13
CA PHE A 110 9.25 -16.46 -4.52
C PHE A 110 8.06 -17.33 -4.96
N ARG A 111 6.84 -16.98 -4.52
CA ARG A 111 5.62 -17.72 -4.85
C ARG A 111 4.63 -16.80 -5.56
N CYS A 112 4.37 -17.12 -6.81
CA CYS A 112 3.29 -16.55 -7.60
C CYS A 112 2.28 -17.67 -7.88
N VAL A 113 1.27 -17.76 -7.03
CA VAL A 113 0.25 -18.81 -7.08
C VAL A 113 -1.11 -18.21 -6.78
N ASN A 114 -2.16 -18.79 -7.37
CA ASN A 114 -3.53 -18.49 -6.96
C ASN A 114 -3.82 -19.24 -5.68
N GLN A 115 -4.07 -18.50 -4.60
CA GLN A 115 -4.37 -19.06 -3.28
C GLN A 115 -5.82 -18.75 -2.91
N CYS A 116 -6.60 -19.79 -2.59
CA CYS A 116 -7.91 -19.60 -2.00
C CYS A 116 -7.75 -19.11 -0.56
N LEU A 117 -8.44 -18.03 -0.22
CA LEU A 117 -8.50 -17.42 1.10
C LEU A 117 -9.96 -17.29 1.52
N ALA A 118 -10.21 -17.32 2.82
CA ALA A 118 -11.50 -16.98 3.41
C ALA A 118 -11.30 -15.77 4.33
N ALA A 119 -12.27 -14.87 4.36
CA ALA A 119 -12.28 -13.79 5.34
C ALA A 119 -12.61 -14.37 6.72
N GLU A 120 -11.73 -14.15 7.70
CA GLU A 120 -11.97 -14.55 9.09
C GLU A 120 -12.52 -13.39 9.92
N ASP A 121 -11.97 -12.20 9.75
CA ASP A 121 -12.36 -10.97 10.44
C ASP A 121 -12.14 -9.77 9.51
N SER A 122 -12.93 -8.72 9.67
CA SER A 122 -12.81 -7.48 8.90
C SER A 122 -13.43 -6.30 9.62
N THR A 123 -13.12 -5.11 9.13
CA THR A 123 -13.75 -3.87 9.58
C THR A 123 -14.78 -3.41 8.56
N ASP A 124 -15.73 -2.59 9.02
CA ASP A 124 -16.75 -1.96 8.16
C ASP A 124 -16.17 -1.16 6.98
N LEU A 125 -14.87 -0.83 7.03
CA LEU A 125 -14.16 -0.10 5.98
C LEU A 125 -13.75 -0.98 4.78
N PHE A 126 -13.59 -2.30 4.94
CA PHE A 126 -12.99 -3.16 3.90
C PHE A 126 -13.83 -4.37 3.51
N CYS A 127 -14.38 -5.13 4.47
CA CYS A 127 -15.33 -6.20 4.15
C CYS A 127 -16.50 -6.16 5.14
N LYS A 128 -17.70 -6.38 4.63
CA LYS A 128 -18.86 -6.76 5.45
C LYS A 128 -18.91 -8.27 5.61
#